data_AF-A0A973IJT7-F1
#
_entry.id   AF-A0A973IJT7-F1
#
_cell.length_a   1.000
_cell.length_b   1.000
_cell.length_c   1.000
_cell.angle_alpha   90.00
_cell.angle_beta   90.00
_cell.angle_gamma   90.00
#
_symmetry.space_group_name_H-M   'P 1'
#
loop_
_entity.id
_entity.type
_entity.pdbx_description
1 polymer ?
#
loop_
_entity_poly.entity_id
_entity_poly.type
_entity_poly.pdbx_seq_one_letter_code
_entity_poly.pdbx_strand_id
1 'polypeptide(L)'
;MTDKTQTLTLVDGSSYLYRAFHALPNLTNSAGEPTGALLGVANMLRRLMKEAGDGLIGVVFDAKGPTFRNQLFAEYKANRPPMPAELRSQVDAIFELVGLMGLPL
;
A
#
# COMPACT_ATOMS: atom_id res chain seq x y z
N MET A 1 -10.28 -14.19 -33.88
CA MET A 1 -10.26 -14.01 -32.42
C MET A 1 -9.15 -13.02 -32.14
N THR A 2 -9.48 -11.79 -31.75
CA THR A 2 -8.47 -10.80 -31.36
C THR A 2 -7.95 -11.21 -29.99
N ASP A 3 -6.67 -11.59 -29.92
CA ASP A 3 -5.96 -11.73 -28.65
C ASP A 3 -6.01 -10.38 -27.93
N LYS A 4 -6.90 -10.26 -26.95
CA LYS A 4 -6.97 -9.06 -26.10
C LYS A 4 -5.82 -9.19 -25.12
N THR A 5 -4.71 -8.51 -25.39
CA THR A 5 -3.56 -8.46 -24.47
C THR A 5 -4.05 -7.97 -23.11
N GLN A 6 -4.03 -8.86 -22.11
CA GLN A 6 -4.50 -8.54 -20.77
C GLN A 6 -3.36 -7.86 -19.99
N THR A 7 -3.57 -6.62 -19.59
CA THR A 7 -2.58 -5.87 -18.79
C THR A 7 -2.62 -6.32 -17.34
N LEU A 8 -1.46 -6.66 -16.78
CA LEU A 8 -1.26 -6.88 -15.35
C LEU A 8 -0.62 -5.65 -14.72
N THR A 9 -1.31 -5.03 -13.76
CA THR A 9 -0.81 -3.89 -12.99
C THR A 9 -0.37 -4.35 -11.60
N LEU A 10 0.88 -4.09 -11.27
CA LEU A 10 1.44 -4.36 -9.95
C LEU A 10 1.63 -3.04 -9.20
N VAL A 11 0.96 -2.93 -8.05
CA VAL A 11 0.97 -1.73 -7.21
C VAL A 11 2.00 -1.91 -6.10
N ASP A 12 2.89 -0.95 -5.95
CA ASP A 12 3.71 -0.83 -4.74
C ASP A 12 2.85 -0.30 -3.58
N GLY A 13 2.37 -1.22 -2.75
CA GLY A 13 1.53 -0.95 -1.59
C GLY A 13 2.27 -0.14 -0.52
N SER A 14 3.56 -0.40 -0.30
CA SER A 14 4.39 0.38 0.63
C SER A 14 4.45 1.85 0.21
N SER A 15 4.66 2.13 -1.08
CA SER A 15 4.66 3.49 -1.61
C SER A 15 3.30 4.17 -1.46
N TYR A 16 2.21 3.44 -1.72
CA TYR A 16 0.85 3.94 -1.52
C TYR A 16 0.57 4.31 -0.06
N LEU A 17 0.98 3.48 0.90
CA LEU A 17 0.84 3.76 2.33
C LEU A 17 1.47 5.11 2.70
N TYR A 18 2.74 5.32 2.35
CA TYR A 18 3.45 6.56 2.67
C TYR A 18 2.85 7.77 1.93
N ARG A 19 2.47 7.61 0.66
CA ARG A 19 1.81 8.69 -0.10
C ARG A 19 0.49 9.10 0.53
N ALA A 20 -0.34 8.14 0.93
CA ALA A 20 -1.61 8.40 1.60
C ALA A 20 -1.40 9.13 2.94
N PHE A 21 -0.45 8.65 3.74
CA PHE A 21 -0.12 9.21 5.05
C PHE A 21 0.31 10.67 4.99
N HIS A 22 1.09 11.06 3.98
CA HIS A 22 1.58 12.43 3.84
C HIS A 22 0.64 13.35 3.04
N ALA A 23 -0.25 12.80 2.22
CA ALA A 23 -1.14 13.61 1.37
C ALA A 23 -2.41 14.07 2.08
N LEU A 24 -2.88 13.31 3.07
CA LEU A 24 -4.10 13.62 3.81
C LEU A 24 -3.76 14.26 5.17
N PRO A 25 -4.64 15.14 5.70
CA PRO A 25 -4.49 15.63 7.06
C PRO A 25 -4.60 14.48 8.07
N ASN A 26 -4.19 14.72 9.31
CA ASN A 26 -4.38 13.76 10.41
C ASN A 26 -5.89 13.57 10.68
N LEU A 27 -6.47 12.58 10.00
CA LEU A 27 -7.85 12.16 10.20
C LEU A 27 -7.92 11.08 11.28
N THR A 28 -8.90 11.20 12.16
CA THR A 28 -9.19 10.23 13.22
C THR A 28 -10.67 9.84 13.21
N ASN A 29 -10.99 8.64 13.69
CA ASN A 29 -12.36 8.23 13.93
C ASN A 29 -12.86 8.72 15.31
N SER A 30 -14.10 8.37 15.67
CA SER A 30 -14.70 8.74 16.97
C SER A 30 -14.01 8.14 18.19
N ALA A 31 -13.21 7.07 18.01
CA ALA A 31 -12.37 6.48 19.05
C ALA A 31 -10.98 7.13 19.13
N GLY A 32 -10.68 8.11 18.27
CA GLY A 32 -9.37 8.78 18.21
C GLY A 32 -8.30 8.02 17.42
N GLU A 33 -8.67 6.92 16.75
CA GLU A 33 -7.71 6.12 15.97
C GLU A 33 -7.43 6.80 14.62
N PRO A 34 -6.16 6.83 14.17
CA PRO A 34 -5.81 7.45 12.91
C PRO A 34 -6.35 6.64 11.72
N THR A 35 -6.95 7.32 10.75
CA THR A 35 -7.61 6.69 9.58
C THR A 35 -7.20 7.29 8.23
N GLY A 36 -6.34 8.32 8.24
CA GLY A 36 -5.95 9.04 7.03
C GLY A 36 -5.29 8.16 5.97
N ALA A 37 -4.33 7.30 6.36
CA ALA A 37 -3.64 6.44 5.41
C ALA A 37 -4.59 5.37 4.84
N LEU A 38 -5.47 4.80 5.67
CA LEU A 38 -6.49 3.85 5.25
C LEU A 38 -7.42 4.45 4.20
N LEU A 39 -7.95 5.65 4.45
CA LEU A 39 -8.82 6.35 3.50
C LEU A 39 -8.09 6.68 2.19
N GLY A 40 -6.84 7.16 2.29
CA GLY A 40 -6.05 7.51 1.11
C GLY A 40 -5.77 6.30 0.22
N VAL A 41 -5.39 5.16 0.81
CA VAL A 41 -5.16 3.91 0.06
C VAL A 41 -6.45 3.43 -0.58
N ALA A 42 -7.58 3.43 0.15
CA ALA A 42 -8.88 3.04 -0.40
C ALA A 42 -9.24 3.87 -1.65
N ASN A 43 -9.06 5.19 -1.58
CA ASN A 43 -9.36 6.10 -2.69
C ASN A 43 -8.44 5.85 -3.89
N MET A 44 -7.14 5.67 -3.67
CA MET A 44 -6.19 5.41 -4.74
C MET A 44 -6.45 4.07 -5.45
N LEU A 45 -6.71 3.01 -4.68
CA LEU A 45 -7.01 1.69 -5.25
C LEU A 45 -8.35 1.68 -5.99
N ARG A 46 -9.39 2.31 -5.43
CA ARG A 46 -10.69 2.43 -6.10
C ARG A 46 -10.58 3.16 -7.44
N ARG A 47 -9.77 4.23 -7.48
CA ARG A 47 -9.50 4.96 -8.73
C ARG A 47 -8.74 4.09 -9.73
N LEU A 48 -7.69 3.38 -9.28
CA LEU A 48 -6.92 2.48 -10.13
C LEU A 48 -7.78 1.36 -10.73
N MET A 49 -8.63 0.71 -9.93
CA MET A 49 -9.55 -0.32 -10.41
C MET A 49 -10.50 0.20 -11.49
N LYS A 50 -10.98 1.44 -11.35
CA LYS A 50 -11.80 2.08 -12.37
C LYS A 50 -11.02 2.36 -13.66
N GLU A 51 -9.76 2.77 -13.55
CA GLU A 51 -8.89 3.06 -14.70
C GLU A 51 -8.43 1.79 -15.42
N ALA A 52 -8.21 0.69 -14.70
CA ALA A 52 -7.73 -0.58 -15.26
C ALA A 52 -8.80 -1.37 -16.05
N GLY A 53 -10.09 -1.12 -15.82
CA GLY A 53 -11.18 -1.84 -16.49
C GLY A 53 -11.10 -3.36 -16.27
N ASP A 54 -11.03 -4.14 -17.36
CA ASP A 54 -10.92 -5.61 -17.33
C ASP A 54 -9.47 -6.11 -17.06
N GLY A 55 -8.55 -5.21 -16.73
CA GLY A 55 -7.16 -5.54 -16.41
C GLY A 55 -7.00 -6.28 -15.09
N LEU A 56 -5.89 -7.01 -14.95
CA LEU A 56 -5.52 -7.67 -13.70
C LEU A 56 -4.76 -6.68 -12.80
N ILE A 57 -5.03 -6.71 -11.50
CA ILE A 57 -4.34 -5.87 -10.51
C ILE A 57 -3.84 -6.78 -9.38
N GLY A 58 -2.61 -6.54 -8.92
CA GLY A 58 -2.09 -7.07 -7.67
C GLY A 58 -1.39 -5.98 -6.87
N VAL A 59 -1.46 -6.07 -5.54
CA VAL A 59 -0.80 -5.13 -4.63
C VAL A 59 0.35 -5.85 -3.94
N VAL A 60 1.53 -5.24 -3.93
CA VAL A 60 2.75 -5.83 -3.39
C VAL A 60 3.24 -4.99 -2.23
N PHE A 61 3.48 -5.62 -1.09
CA PHE A 61 4.05 -4.97 0.09
C PHE A 61 5.48 -5.44 0.36
N ASP A 62 6.29 -4.56 0.95
CA ASP A 62 7.64 -4.93 1.38
C ASP A 62 7.57 -6.04 2.45
N ALA A 63 8.42 -7.06 2.30
CA ALA A 63 8.55 -8.09 3.32
C ALA A 63 9.08 -7.50 4.64
N LYS A 64 8.51 -7.98 5.76
CA LYS A 64 9.03 -7.66 7.10
C LYS A 64 10.40 -8.32 7.28
N GLY A 65 11.38 -7.57 7.80
CA GLY A 65 12.68 -8.09 8.22
C GLY A 65 13.85 -7.79 7.27
N PRO A 66 15.07 -8.27 7.62
CA PRO A 66 16.27 -8.05 6.83
C PRO A 66 16.16 -8.80 5.50
N THR A 67 16.34 -8.07 4.41
CA THR A 67 16.41 -8.64 3.07
C THR A 67 17.83 -9.12 2.79
N PHE A 68 18.00 -9.96 1.76
CA PHE A 68 19.33 -10.30 1.22
C PHE A 68 20.20 -9.06 0.93
N ARG A 69 19.58 -7.94 0.54
CA ARG A 69 20.29 -6.67 0.30
C ARG A 69 20.89 -6.08 1.58
N ASN A 70 20.27 -6.30 2.73
CA ASN A 70 20.82 -5.89 4.03
C ASN A 70 22.04 -6.73 4.43
N GLN A 71 22.11 -7.99 3.99
CA GLN A 71 23.26 -8.87 4.24
C GLN A 71 24.46 -8.51 3.35
N LEU A 72 24.19 -8.11 2.10
CA LEU A 72 25.23 -7.66 1.15
C LEU A 72 25.76 -6.27 1.44
N PHE A 73 24.92 -5.37 1.97
CA PHE A 73 25.30 -3.99 2.25
C PHE A 73 24.63 -3.50 3.53
N ALA A 74 25.41 -3.43 4.62
CA ALA A 74 24.92 -3.08 5.95
C ALA A 74 24.30 -1.66 6.03
N GLU A 75 24.78 -0.74 5.20
CA GLU A 75 24.28 0.64 5.15
C GLU A 75 23.02 0.80 4.27
N TYR A 76 22.54 -0.27 3.63
CA TYR A 76 21.35 -0.23 2.79
C TYR A 76 20.11 0.18 3.60
N LYS A 77 19.53 1.35 3.26
CA LYS A 77 18.38 1.97 3.97
C LYS A 77 18.63 2.25 5.46
N ALA A 78 19.86 2.23 5.95
CA ALA A 78 20.19 2.43 7.37
C ALA A 78 19.73 3.80 7.91
N ASN A 79 19.72 4.83 7.06
CA ASN A 79 19.28 6.19 7.42
C ASN A 79 17.78 6.42 7.25
N ARG A 80 16.98 5.40 6.91
CA ARG A 80 15.54 5.57 6.74
C ARG A 80 14.89 5.68 8.13
N PRO A 81 14.14 6.76 8.43
CA PRO A 81 13.44 6.86 9.69
C PRO A 81 12.44 5.69 9.83
N PRO A 82 12.20 5.21 11.07
CA PRO A 82 11.21 4.18 11.30
C PRO A 82 9.83 4.65 10.83
N MET A 83 9.00 3.69 10.42
CA MET A 83 7.61 3.99 10.06
C MET A 83 6.91 4.69 11.25
N PRO A 84 6.27 5.85 11.03
CA PRO A 84 5.51 6.58 12.05
C PRO A 84 4.51 5.69 12.77
N ALA A 85 4.28 5.91 14.06
CA ALA A 85 3.43 5.04 14.87
C ALA A 85 1.98 5.04 14.37
N GLU A 86 1.48 6.20 13.94
CA GLU A 86 0.13 6.40 13.41
C GLU A 86 -0.06 5.71 12.07
N LEU A 87 0.98 5.65 11.24
CA LEU A 87 0.94 4.87 10.00
C LEU A 87 0.99 3.38 10.31
N ARG A 88 1.87 2.97 11.24
CA ARG A 88 2.04 1.58 11.62
C ARG A 88 0.75 0.97 12.17
N SER A 89 -0.02 1.70 12.96
CA SER A 89 -1.30 1.22 13.52
C SER A 89 -2.38 0.99 12.46
N GLN A 90 -2.22 1.55 11.25
CA GLN A 90 -3.17 1.40 10.14
C GLN A 90 -2.79 0.27 9.16
N VAL A 91 -1.56 -0.28 9.23
CA VAL A 91 -1.07 -1.23 8.22
C VAL A 91 -1.93 -2.48 8.12
N ASP A 92 -2.28 -3.10 9.25
CA ASP A 92 -3.04 -4.36 9.23
C ASP A 92 -4.46 -4.15 8.67
N ALA A 93 -5.13 -3.05 9.05
CA ALA A 93 -6.43 -2.67 8.49
C ALA A 93 -6.36 -2.37 6.99
N ILE A 94 -5.22 -1.87 6.49
CA ILE A 94 -5.00 -1.62 5.07
C ILE A 94 -4.80 -2.94 4.30
N PHE A 95 -4.10 -3.91 4.87
CA PHE A 95 -4.00 -5.25 4.26
C PHE A 95 -5.37 -5.91 4.20
N GLU A 96 -6.14 -5.84 5.28
CA GLU A 96 -7.53 -6.33 5.29
C GLU A 96 -8.38 -5.65 4.22
N LEU A 97 -8.30 -4.32 4.11
CA LEU A 97 -9.00 -3.55 3.09
C LEU A 97 -8.68 -4.04 1.67
N VAL A 98 -7.39 -4.23 1.34
CA VAL A 98 -6.98 -4.71 0.01
C VAL A 98 -7.62 -6.07 -0.29
N GLY A 99 -7.60 -6.99 0.67
CA GLY A 99 -8.25 -8.30 0.55
C GLY A 99 -9.77 -8.18 0.37
N LEU A 100 -10.44 -7.31 1.14
CA LEU A 100 -11.88 -7.05 1.03
C LEU A 100 -12.26 -6.40 -0.31
N MET A 101 -11.34 -5.66 -0.94
CA MET A 101 -11.52 -5.13 -2.30
C MET A 101 -11.36 -6.21 -3.39
N GLY A 102 -11.05 -7.46 -3.02
CA GLY A 102 -10.86 -8.58 -3.94
C GLY A 102 -9.52 -8.56 -4.66
N LEU A 103 -8.56 -7.76 -4.18
CA LEU A 103 -7.24 -7.66 -4.78
C LEU A 103 -6.26 -8.65 -4.11
N PRO A 104 -5.41 -9.34 -4.89
CA PRO A 104 -4.36 -10.17 -4.35
C PRO A 104 -3.23 -9.33 -3.70
N LEU A 105 -2.65 -9.89 -2.64
CA LEU A 105 -1.60 -9.33 -1.77
C LEU A 105 -0.33 -10.20 -1.81
#